data_AF-A0A967SBQ7-F1
#
_entry.id   AF-A0A967SBQ7-F1
#
_cell.length_a   1.000
_cell.length_b   1.000
_cell.length_c   1.000
_cell.angle_alpha   90.00
_cell.angle_beta   90.00
_cell.angle_gamma   90.00
#
_symmetry.space_group_name_H-M   'P 1'
#
loop_
_entity.id
_entity.type
_entity.pdbx_description
1 polymer ?
#
loop_
_entity_poly.entity_id
_entity_poly.type
_entity_poly.pdbx_seq_one_letter_code
_entity_poly.pdbx_strand_id
1 'polypeptide(L)'
;ENRNPARYEEVIGLFPKSDATDVAMALESAKHGFARWRETPAPQRGDVLRAVGDLLTERKEEIAQVMTREMGKVLDETRGDVQEGIDTAYYAAAEGRRLFGHTV
;
A
#
# COMPACT_ATOMS: atom_id res chain seq x y z
N GLU A 1 -9.80 17.39 -4.65
CA GLU A 1 -8.45 17.98 -4.65
C GLU A 1 -7.84 17.79 -3.27
N ASN A 2 -6.51 17.71 -3.19
CA ASN A 2 -5.77 17.73 -1.94
C ASN A 2 -4.75 18.89 -1.98
N ARG A 3 -4.56 19.55 -0.84
CA ARG A 3 -3.74 20.75 -0.67
C ARG A 3 -2.76 20.56 0.47
N ASN A 4 -1.59 21.15 0.35
CA ASN A 4 -0.58 21.10 1.40
C ASN A 4 -1.08 21.86 2.65
N PRO A 5 -1.23 21.21 3.82
CA PRO A 5 -1.74 21.86 5.02
C PRO A 5 -0.78 22.92 5.58
N ALA A 6 0.52 22.85 5.26
CA ALA A 6 1.51 23.85 5.67
C ALA A 6 1.63 25.04 4.69
N ARG A 7 1.13 24.90 3.46
CA ARG A 7 1.12 25.92 2.39
C ARG A 7 -0.12 25.76 1.52
N TYR A 8 -1.23 26.35 1.94
CA TYR A 8 -2.56 26.02 1.40
C TYR A 8 -2.78 26.43 -0.07
N GLU A 9 -1.96 27.35 -0.57
CA GLU A 9 -1.88 27.72 -1.99
C GLU A 9 -1.35 26.59 -2.89
N GLU A 10 -0.64 25.62 -2.32
CA GLU A 10 -0.03 24.50 -3.02
C GLU A 10 -1.04 23.34 -3.18
N VAL A 11 -1.55 23.16 -4.40
CA VAL A 11 -2.37 21.99 -4.77
C VAL A 11 -1.45 20.80 -5.04
N ILE A 12 -1.68 19.70 -4.32
CA ILE A 12 -0.88 18.47 -4.42
C ILE A 12 -1.44 17.55 -5.49
N GLY A 13 -2.76 17.45 -5.56
CA GLY A 13 -3.41 16.53 -6.49
C GLY A 13 -4.88 16.86 -6.73
N LEU A 14 -5.32 16.56 -7.95
CA LEU A 14 -6.72 16.57 -8.35
C LEU A 14 -7.13 15.13 -8.67
N PHE A 15 -8.22 14.68 -8.06
CA PHE A 15 -8.73 13.33 -8.22
C PHE A 15 -10.26 13.34 -8.19
N PRO A 16 -10.91 12.40 -8.92
CA PRO A 16 -12.34 12.25 -8.86
C PRO A 16 -12.78 11.81 -7.46
N LYS A 17 -13.97 12.23 -7.06
CA LYS A 17 -14.64 11.69 -5.88
C LYS A 17 -15.54 10.55 -6.34
N SER A 18 -15.10 9.32 -6.11
CA SER A 18 -15.85 8.14 -6.53
C SER A 18 -17.23 8.07 -5.88
N ASP A 19 -18.18 7.51 -6.61
CA ASP A 19 -19.57 7.34 -6.17
C ASP A 19 -19.94 5.87 -5.91
N ALA A 20 -21.22 5.61 -5.64
CA ALA A 20 -21.72 4.26 -5.36
C ALA A 20 -21.55 3.30 -6.56
N THR A 21 -21.56 3.83 -7.79
CA THR A 21 -21.38 3.04 -9.01
C THR A 21 -19.93 2.58 -9.12
N ASP A 22 -18.97 3.47 -8.89
CA ASP A 22 -17.53 3.13 -8.88
C ASP A 22 -17.24 2.04 -7.85
N VAL A 23 -17.83 2.16 -6.66
CA VAL A 23 -17.69 1.15 -5.58
C VAL A 23 -18.28 -0.18 -6.00
N ALA A 24 -19.48 -0.21 -6.60
CA ALA A 24 -20.09 -1.44 -7.10
C ALA A 24 -19.21 -2.12 -8.17
N MET A 25 -18.63 -1.34 -9.09
CA MET A 25 -17.70 -1.84 -10.10
C MET A 25 -16.41 -2.41 -9.49
N ALA A 26 -15.85 -1.72 -8.49
CA ALA A 26 -14.65 -2.18 -7.79
C ALA A 26 -14.90 -3.50 -7.04
N LEU A 27 -16.08 -3.66 -6.43
CA LEU A 27 -16.48 -4.90 -5.75
C LEU A 27 -16.60 -6.09 -6.71
N GLU A 28 -17.26 -5.91 -7.86
CA GLU A 28 -17.36 -6.97 -8.87
C GLU A 28 -15.97 -7.35 -9.43
N SER A 29 -15.12 -6.36 -9.68
CA SER A 29 -13.72 -6.60 -10.07
C SER A 29 -12.96 -7.39 -9.01
N ALA A 30 -13.09 -7.02 -7.73
CA ALA A 30 -12.44 -7.72 -6.63
C ALA A 30 -12.92 -9.18 -6.49
N LYS A 31 -14.22 -9.45 -6.67
CA LYS A 31 -14.76 -10.82 -6.67
C LYS A 31 -14.15 -11.67 -7.79
N HIS A 32 -14.08 -11.12 -9.00
CA HIS A 32 -13.45 -11.80 -10.14
C HIS A 32 -11.94 -12.02 -9.92
N GLY A 33 -11.23 -11.03 -9.38
CA GLY A 33 -9.82 -11.14 -9.05
C GLY A 33 -9.55 -12.20 -7.97
N PHE A 34 -10.38 -12.22 -6.91
CA PHE A 34 -10.25 -13.18 -5.82
C PHE A 34 -10.36 -14.63 -6.29
N ALA A 35 -11.27 -14.92 -7.22
CA ALA A 35 -11.44 -16.28 -7.77
C ALA A 35 -10.14 -16.84 -8.37
N ARG A 36 -9.27 -15.98 -8.92
CA ARG A 36 -7.94 -16.36 -9.42
C ARG A 36 -6.88 -16.28 -8.34
N TRP A 37 -6.88 -15.21 -7.55
CA TRP A 37 -5.83 -14.94 -6.57
C TRP A 37 -5.79 -15.96 -5.42
N ARG A 38 -6.95 -16.51 -5.04
CA ARG A 38 -7.03 -17.56 -4.01
C ARG A 38 -6.27 -18.83 -4.38
N GLU A 39 -6.18 -19.13 -5.68
CA GLU A 39 -5.49 -20.31 -6.21
C GLU A 39 -3.98 -20.07 -6.36
N THR A 40 -3.52 -18.82 -6.29
CA THR A 40 -2.09 -18.48 -6.29
C THR A 40 -1.42 -19.06 -5.04
N PRO A 41 -0.38 -19.89 -5.16
CA PRO A 41 0.31 -20.47 -4.01
C PRO A 41 0.82 -19.40 -3.03
N ALA A 42 0.70 -19.67 -1.73
CA ALA A 42 1.12 -18.72 -0.70
C ALA A 42 2.56 -18.19 -0.86
N PRO A 43 3.58 -18.99 -1.26
CA PRO A 43 4.92 -18.47 -1.50
C PRO A 43 4.97 -17.43 -2.63
N GLN A 44 4.22 -17.63 -3.71
CA GLN A 44 4.17 -16.67 -4.83
C GLN A 44 3.48 -15.37 -4.42
N ARG A 45 2.44 -15.44 -3.57
CA ARG A 45 1.84 -14.24 -2.98
C ARG A 45 2.84 -13.49 -2.09
N GLY A 46 3.67 -14.22 -1.35
CA GLY A 46 4.77 -13.65 -0.57
C GLY A 46 5.82 -12.97 -1.44
N ASP A 47 6.15 -13.53 -2.60
CA ASP A 47 7.08 -12.92 -3.55
C ASP A 47 6.56 -11.57 -4.09
N VAL A 48 5.24 -11.42 -4.28
CA VAL A 48 4.61 -10.13 -4.63
C VAL A 48 4.78 -9.11 -3.51
N LEU A 49 4.54 -9.51 -2.25
CA LEU A 49 4.71 -8.61 -1.10
C LEU A 49 6.18 -8.21 -0.89
N ARG A 50 7.12 -9.13 -1.15
CA ARG A 50 8.55 -8.81 -1.14
C ARG A 50 8.88 -7.75 -2.18
N ALA A 51 8.38 -7.89 -3.41
CA ALA A 51 8.56 -6.88 -4.45
C ALA A 51 7.97 -5.51 -4.07
N VAL A 52 6.84 -5.49 -3.35
CA VAL A 52 6.28 -4.25 -2.78
C VAL A 52 7.25 -3.63 -1.77
N GLY A 53 7.82 -4.42 -0.85
CA GLY A 53 8.82 -3.95 0.10
C GLY A 53 10.09 -3.40 -0.58
N ASP A 54 10.56 -4.08 -1.64
CA ASP A 54 11.71 -3.65 -2.44
C ASP A 54 11.43 -2.29 -3.12
N LEU A 55 10.25 -2.11 -3.73
CA LEU A 55 9.84 -0.85 -4.36
C LEU A 55 9.64 0.30 -3.35
N LEU A 56 9.06 0.01 -2.18
CA LEU A 56 8.94 0.99 -1.10
C LEU A 56 10.32 1.42 -0.58
N THR A 57 11.27 0.49 -0.49
CA THR A 57 12.65 0.78 -0.08
C THR A 57 13.34 1.68 -1.09
N GLU A 58 13.25 1.35 -2.38
CA GLU A 58 13.83 2.16 -3.47
C GLU A 58 13.28 3.60 -3.47
N ARG A 59 11.97 3.76 -3.23
CA ARG A 59 11.26 5.03 -3.33
C ARG A 59 11.02 5.70 -1.98
N LYS A 60 11.64 5.23 -0.90
CA LYS A 60 11.32 5.62 0.47
C LYS A 60 11.31 7.14 0.67
N GLU A 61 12.37 7.79 0.20
CA GLU A 61 12.54 9.24 0.37
C GLU A 61 11.53 10.04 -0.46
N GLU A 62 11.26 9.61 -1.70
CA GLU A 62 10.26 10.24 -2.57
C GLU A 62 8.86 10.17 -1.93
N ILE A 63 8.48 8.99 -1.43
CA ILE A 63 7.19 8.75 -0.79
C ILE A 63 7.07 9.58 0.50
N ALA A 64 8.11 9.61 1.34
CA ALA A 64 8.11 10.39 2.58
C ALA A 64 7.94 11.90 2.32
N GLN A 65 8.57 12.43 1.27
CA GLN A 65 8.41 13.83 0.87
C GLN A 65 6.98 14.14 0.39
N VAL A 66 6.39 13.25 -0.41
CA VAL A 66 4.98 13.39 -0.84
C VAL A 66 4.05 13.35 0.37
N MET A 67 4.21 12.35 1.24
CA MET A 67 3.44 12.20 2.48
C MET A 67 3.54 13.43 3.39
N THR A 68 4.73 14.00 3.53
CA THR A 68 4.96 15.22 4.32
C THR A 68 4.19 16.40 3.75
N ARG A 69 4.26 16.61 2.43
CA ARG A 69 3.49 17.65 1.74
C ARG A 69 1.99 17.41 1.89
N GLU A 70 1.55 16.15 1.80
CA GLU A 70 0.13 15.78 1.81
C GLU A 70 -0.53 15.88 3.19
N MET A 71 0.16 15.44 4.24
CA MET A 71 -0.40 15.29 5.59
C MET A 71 0.13 16.31 6.60
N GLY A 72 1.21 17.02 6.29
CA GLY A 72 1.81 18.04 7.17
C GLY A 72 2.64 17.48 8.33
N LYS A 73 2.90 16.17 8.36
CA LYS A 73 3.84 15.54 9.30
C LYS A 73 5.26 16.00 9.02
N VAL A 74 6.14 15.99 10.04
CA VAL A 74 7.57 16.23 9.80
C VAL A 74 8.18 15.09 8.97
N LEU A 75 9.21 15.40 8.18
CA LEU A 75 9.80 14.44 7.23
C LEU A 75 10.36 13.19 7.91
N ASP A 76 10.87 13.31 9.14
CA ASP A 76 11.39 12.16 9.88
C ASP A 76 10.27 11.20 10.31
N GLU A 77 9.08 11.71 10.65
CA GLU A 77 7.92 10.86 10.94
C GLU A 77 7.44 10.11 9.70
N THR A 78 7.34 10.79 8.55
CA THR A 78 6.89 10.14 7.31
C THR A 78 7.91 9.14 6.77
N ARG A 79 9.22 9.37 6.97
CA ARG A 79 10.25 8.34 6.73
C ARG A 79 10.04 7.12 7.62
N GLY A 80 9.59 7.33 8.87
CA GLY A 80 9.17 6.28 9.78
C GLY A 80 7.95 5.51 9.27
N ASP A 81 6.89 6.21 8.86
CA ASP A 81 5.69 5.59 8.30
C ASP A 81 6.01 4.71 7.07
N VAL A 82 6.85 5.20 6.15
CA VAL A 82 7.26 4.39 4.99
C VAL A 82 8.10 3.19 5.41
N GLN A 83 8.93 3.32 6.45
CA GLN A 83 9.66 2.19 7.02
C GLN A 83 8.73 1.13 7.59
N GLU A 84 7.67 1.54 8.29
CA GLU A 84 6.66 0.60 8.80
C GLU A 84 5.98 -0.17 7.66
N GLY A 85 5.70 0.51 6.54
CA GLY A 85 5.21 -0.13 5.31
C GLY A 85 6.18 -1.17 4.74
N ILE A 86 7.48 -0.85 4.69
CA ILE A 86 8.56 -1.75 4.25
C ILE A 86 8.64 -2.98 5.18
N ASP A 87 8.68 -2.75 6.49
CA ASP A 87 8.81 -3.80 7.50
C ASP A 87 7.60 -4.75 7.46
N THR A 88 6.40 -4.18 7.33
CA THR A 88 5.15 -4.94 7.18
C THR A 88 5.15 -5.79 5.91
N ALA A 89 5.60 -5.22 4.79
CA ALA A 89 5.68 -5.94 3.52
C ALA A 89 6.63 -7.15 3.62
N TYR A 90 7.82 -6.96 4.19
CA TYR A 90 8.76 -8.07 4.38
C TYR A 90 8.30 -9.11 5.40
N TYR A 91 7.64 -8.67 6.48
CA TYR A 91 7.02 -9.58 7.45
C TYR A 91 5.97 -10.47 6.76
N ALA A 92 5.01 -9.85 6.08
CA ALA A 92 3.92 -10.58 5.40
C ALA A 92 4.43 -11.45 4.23
N ALA A 93 5.50 -11.02 3.54
CA ALA A 93 6.16 -11.83 2.53
C ALA A 93 6.73 -13.14 3.11
N ALA A 94 7.37 -13.06 4.28
CA ALA A 94 7.90 -14.23 4.97
C ALA A 94 6.80 -15.20 5.40
N GLU A 95 5.63 -14.69 5.79
CA GLU A 95 4.48 -15.52 6.14
C GLU A 95 4.00 -16.40 4.97
N GLY A 96 4.19 -15.97 3.72
CA GLY A 96 3.90 -16.80 2.54
C GLY A 96 4.61 -18.16 2.51
N ARG A 97 5.68 -18.35 3.31
CA ARG A 97 6.44 -19.60 3.47
C ARG A 97 6.35 -20.22 4.87
N ARG A 98 5.60 -19.60 5.80
CA ARG A 98 5.43 -20.04 7.19
C ARG A 98 4.02 -20.49 7.57
N LEU A 99 3.06 -20.44 6.64
CA LEU A 99 1.69 -20.95 6.83
C LEU A 99 1.66 -22.48 7.03
N PHE A 100 2.36 -22.99 8.04
CA PHE A 100 2.30 -24.36 8.48
C PHE A 100 0.87 -24.64 8.96
N GLY A 101 0.28 -25.73 8.48
CA GLY A 101 -1.03 -26.15 8.95
C GLY A 101 -0.97 -26.54 10.43
N HIS A 102 -1.93 -26.08 11.21
CA HIS A 102 -2.20 -26.69 12.51
C HIS A 102 -3.07 -27.93 12.26
N THR A 103 -2.52 -29.13 12.45
CA THR A 103 -3.33 -30.33 12.60
C THR A 103 -3.76 -30.39 14.07
N VAL A 104 -5.06 -30.23 14.33
CA VAL A 104 -5.68 -30.61 15.61
C VAL A 104 -6.24 -32.02 15.50
#